data_AF-A0A6J1R922-F1
#
_entry.id   AF-A0A6J1R922-F1
#
_cell.length_a   1.000
_cell.length_b   1.000
_cell.length_c   1.000
_cell.angle_alpha   90.00
_cell.angle_beta   90.00
_cell.angle_gamma   90.00
#
_symmetry.space_group_name_H-M   'P 1'
#
loop_
_entity.id
_entity.type
_entity.pdbx_description
1 polymer ?
#
loop_
_entity_poly.entity_id
_entity_poly.type
_entity_poly.pdbx_seq_one_letter_code
_entity_poly.pdbx_strand_id
1 'polypeptide(L)'
;MTIVEDRSLSETLATKDSTKITKSEELDDIGPLKLKVYKKRWLMLAIYMIYTGSNSSQWIEYSIITNIVTRYYGVSSLMVDWTSMSFMAFYAVFIFPASYVTDRCGLRRTLIIGTGLNCLGAWIKTFSVQPDRFHVAFVGHSVVALAQTMVLPLPGRIAAQWFPFTEHSTATSLGIFGYQLGISLGFLLGPIIVKNHESLDDIGKDLSRLCWIVAVVATIAFALVLILFQDEPKLPPSETRALQKMSRTKKKEEFAMTIKRLCKHKNFIMLCNSYGLNNGVLNAVSTLLNQIFLAHFVNGEEDAGRIGLAITLTGMAGSVSFGIILDKTHKFKETAVTVYFLSLFGQILFAVSICLGIKWMVYVSAIFLGFFMSGYLALGFDLSIEFTYPESENIPAAFLNITTSIYGITQIIIFGLLLNAYGDIPVHIGLCLVLLFGLILTVITKDEQRRQDARKKVQYQELAKIEKNVDGVPETNQLTYNIN
;
A
#
# COMPACT_ATOMS: atom_id res chain seq x y z
N MET A 1 -77.64 10.42 -19.58
CA MET A 1 -77.03 11.22 -20.66
C MET A 1 -75.57 11.39 -20.25
N THR A 2 -74.53 10.75 -20.78
CA THR A 2 -74.26 9.92 -21.98
C THR A 2 -72.83 9.36 -21.69
N ILE A 3 -72.62 8.05 -21.53
CA ILE A 3 -71.97 7.12 -22.51
C ILE A 3 -70.49 7.50 -22.81
N VAL A 4 -69.50 6.69 -22.33
CA VAL A 4 -68.58 5.81 -23.13
C VAL A 4 -67.26 6.55 -23.50
N GLU A 5 -66.02 6.03 -23.59
CA GLU A 5 -65.41 4.70 -23.76
C GLU A 5 -63.94 4.72 -23.29
N ASP A 6 -63.41 3.52 -23.07
CA ASP A 6 -62.02 3.13 -22.88
C ASP A 6 -61.27 3.05 -24.22
N ARG A 7 -59.97 3.41 -24.31
CA ARG A 7 -58.98 2.76 -25.23
C ARG A 7 -57.53 3.27 -25.12
N SER A 8 -56.69 2.32 -24.69
CA SER A 8 -55.40 1.87 -25.25
C SER A 8 -54.20 2.83 -25.41
N LEU A 9 -53.17 2.50 -24.61
CA LEU A 9 -51.77 2.27 -24.99
C LEU A 9 -51.49 2.13 -26.50
N SER A 10 -50.57 2.95 -27.05
CA SER A 10 -49.37 2.57 -27.83
C SER A 10 -48.91 3.69 -28.77
N GLU A 11 -47.75 4.28 -28.47
CA GLU A 11 -46.81 4.80 -29.48
C GLU A 11 -45.44 5.01 -28.80
N THR A 12 -44.57 4.01 -28.93
CA THR A 12 -43.13 4.10 -28.71
C THR A 12 -42.45 4.69 -29.95
N LEU A 13 -41.50 5.63 -29.78
CA LEU A 13 -40.09 5.47 -30.18
C LEU A 13 -39.25 6.76 -30.02
N ALA A 14 -38.26 6.65 -29.14
CA ALA A 14 -36.97 7.34 -29.03
C ALA A 14 -36.71 8.68 -29.75
N THR A 15 -36.52 9.73 -28.96
CA THR A 15 -35.34 10.60 -29.12
C THR A 15 -34.74 10.92 -27.75
N LYS A 16 -33.45 10.56 -27.64
CA LYS A 16 -32.44 10.99 -26.67
C LYS A 16 -32.87 12.19 -25.82
N ASP A 17 -33.16 12.00 -24.53
CA ASP A 17 -33.16 13.14 -23.62
C ASP A 17 -32.69 12.85 -22.21
N SER A 18 -32.00 13.87 -21.74
CA SER A 18 -31.28 14.10 -20.52
C SER A 18 -32.03 13.74 -19.24
N THR A 19 -31.25 13.29 -18.25
CA THR A 19 -31.68 13.00 -16.89
C THR A 19 -32.24 14.30 -16.26
N LYS A 20 -33.58 14.41 -16.18
CA LYS A 20 -34.27 15.43 -15.39
C LYS A 20 -33.98 15.19 -13.91
N ILE A 21 -33.03 15.95 -13.39
CA ILE A 21 -32.86 16.21 -11.96
C ILE A 21 -34.12 16.92 -11.47
N THR A 22 -34.75 16.38 -10.44
CA THR A 22 -35.86 17.03 -9.71
C THR A 22 -35.40 18.41 -9.25
N LYS A 23 -36.04 19.47 -9.77
CA LYS A 23 -35.77 20.86 -9.42
C LYS A 23 -35.95 21.06 -7.90
N SER A 24 -34.83 21.18 -7.21
CA SER A 24 -34.73 22.02 -6.01
C SER A 24 -34.50 23.43 -6.52
N GLU A 25 -35.49 24.31 -6.35
CA GLU A 25 -35.37 25.74 -6.62
C GLU A 25 -34.29 26.31 -5.68
N GLU A 26 -33.06 26.52 -6.18
CA GLU A 26 -32.05 27.52 -5.72
C GLU A 26 -30.61 27.35 -6.31
N LEU A 27 -30.39 26.61 -7.41
CA LEU A 27 -29.03 26.43 -7.99
C LEU A 27 -28.99 26.67 -9.51
N ASP A 28 -29.40 27.85 -9.96
CA ASP A 28 -29.38 28.26 -11.38
C ASP A 28 -28.25 29.24 -11.75
N ASP A 29 -27.09 29.20 -11.06
CA ASP A 29 -25.92 30.01 -11.49
C ASP A 29 -24.56 29.31 -11.31
N ILE A 30 -24.41 28.11 -11.88
CA ILE A 30 -23.10 27.49 -12.08
C ILE A 30 -22.96 27.17 -13.57
N GLY A 31 -22.27 28.05 -14.30
CA GLY A 31 -21.88 27.81 -15.70
C GLY A 31 -21.10 26.48 -15.86
N PRO A 32 -21.00 25.94 -17.09
CA PRO A 32 -20.44 24.60 -17.33
C PRO A 32 -19.03 24.48 -16.73
N LEU A 33 -18.84 23.50 -15.85
CA LEU A 33 -17.57 23.18 -15.19
C LEU A 33 -16.48 22.96 -16.25
N LYS A 34 -15.60 23.97 -16.44
CA LYS A 34 -14.47 23.86 -17.36
C LYS A 34 -13.40 22.95 -16.75
N LEU A 35 -13.44 21.68 -17.11
CA LEU A 35 -12.42 20.69 -16.76
C LEU A 35 -11.17 20.93 -17.64
N LYS A 36 -9.99 21.00 -17.03
CA LYS A 36 -8.71 21.11 -17.76
C LYS A 36 -7.65 20.22 -17.15
N VAL A 37 -7.15 19.28 -17.94
CA VAL A 37 -6.06 18.39 -17.56
C VAL A 37 -4.72 19.08 -17.85
N TYR A 38 -3.85 19.19 -16.83
CA TYR A 38 -2.53 19.83 -16.95
C TYR A 38 -1.42 18.78 -17.08
N LYS A 39 -0.48 18.97 -18.02
CA LYS A 39 0.73 18.12 -18.14
C LYS A 39 1.60 18.11 -16.87
N LYS A 40 1.51 19.17 -16.04
CA LYS A 40 2.21 19.30 -14.75
C LYS A 40 1.85 18.21 -13.71
N ARG A 41 0.75 17.45 -13.90
CA ARG A 41 0.37 16.33 -13.02
C ARG A 41 1.46 15.26 -12.88
N TRP A 42 2.16 14.95 -13.97
CA TRP A 42 3.25 13.97 -13.98
C TRP A 42 4.48 14.46 -13.22
N LEU A 43 4.74 15.77 -13.25
CA LEU A 43 5.79 16.39 -12.44
C LEU A 43 5.46 16.26 -10.95
N MET A 44 4.21 16.48 -10.53
CA MET A 44 3.81 16.33 -9.12
C MET A 44 3.99 14.88 -8.65
N LEU A 45 3.60 13.91 -9.50
CA LEU A 45 3.79 12.50 -9.21
C LEU A 45 5.29 12.12 -9.12
N ALA A 46 6.13 12.62 -10.03
CA ALA A 46 7.57 12.37 -9.99
C ALA A 46 8.23 12.95 -8.73
N ILE A 47 7.87 14.18 -8.33
CA ILE A 47 8.35 14.79 -7.07
C ILE A 47 7.92 13.93 -5.87
N TYR A 48 6.66 13.47 -5.87
CA TYR A 48 6.17 12.58 -4.83
C TYR A 48 6.96 11.28 -4.77
N MET A 49 7.25 10.64 -5.92
CA MET A 49 8.04 9.40 -5.98
C MET A 49 9.48 9.59 -5.47
N ILE A 50 10.13 10.71 -5.78
CA ILE A 50 11.47 11.03 -5.26
C ILE A 50 11.42 11.15 -3.74
N TYR A 51 10.41 11.84 -3.21
CA TYR A 51 10.22 11.97 -1.77
C TYR A 51 9.96 10.61 -1.10
N THR A 52 8.99 9.84 -1.60
CA THR A 52 8.64 8.55 -1.00
C THR A 52 9.79 7.57 -1.06
N GLY A 53 10.52 7.55 -2.17
CA GLY A 53 11.72 6.74 -2.32
C GLY A 53 12.83 7.12 -1.33
N SER A 54 13.04 8.42 -1.10
CA SER A 54 14.01 8.90 -0.10
C SER A 54 13.61 8.54 1.34
N ASN A 55 12.31 8.53 1.65
CA ASN A 55 11.84 8.16 2.99
C ASN A 55 11.93 6.64 3.22
N SER A 56 11.52 5.84 2.23
CA SER A 56 11.49 4.39 2.36
C SER A 56 12.87 3.73 2.25
N SER A 57 13.83 4.33 1.56
CA SER A 57 15.22 3.84 1.57
C SER A 57 15.87 3.89 2.95
N GLN A 58 15.45 4.85 3.78
CA GLN A 58 15.95 5.02 5.15
C GLN A 58 15.34 4.03 6.12
N TRP A 59 14.27 3.32 5.76
CA TRP A 59 13.63 2.35 6.64
C TRP A 59 14.55 1.16 6.93
N ILE A 60 15.11 0.52 5.90
CA ILE A 60 15.93 -0.70 6.00
C ILE A 60 17.45 -0.39 6.08
N GLU A 61 17.81 0.89 6.03
CA GLU A 61 19.19 1.38 5.90
C GLU A 61 20.18 0.74 6.87
N TYR A 62 19.84 0.65 8.16
CA TYR A 62 20.73 0.07 9.19
C TYR A 62 20.51 -1.43 9.39
N SER A 63 19.29 -1.92 9.17
CA SER A 63 18.96 -3.35 9.35
C SER A 63 19.64 -4.27 8.32
N ILE A 64 19.93 -3.77 7.11
CA ILE A 64 20.63 -4.58 6.10
C ILE A 64 22.15 -4.68 6.34
N ILE A 65 22.69 -3.86 7.25
CA ILE A 65 24.10 -3.84 7.67
C ILE A 65 24.22 -4.00 9.19
N THR A 66 23.30 -4.76 9.81
CA THR A 66 23.21 -4.90 11.28
C THR A 66 24.54 -5.30 11.90
N ASN A 67 25.24 -6.29 11.34
CA ASN A 67 26.54 -6.73 11.85
C ASN A 67 27.61 -5.62 11.89
N ILE A 68 27.59 -4.69 10.94
CA ILE A 68 28.52 -3.56 10.89
C ILE A 68 28.13 -2.49 11.91
N VAL A 69 26.83 -2.19 12.00
CA VAL A 69 26.29 -1.17 12.92
C VAL A 69 26.45 -1.60 14.38
N THR A 70 26.19 -2.87 14.71
CA THR A 70 26.41 -3.40 16.07
C THR A 70 27.88 -3.34 16.46
N ARG A 71 28.78 -3.68 15.53
CA ARG A 71 30.23 -3.60 15.75
C ARG A 71 30.73 -2.16 15.91
N TYR A 72 30.20 -1.22 15.12
CA TYR A 72 30.63 0.19 15.16
C TYR A 72 30.16 0.91 16.42
N TYR A 73 28.88 0.78 16.78
CA TYR A 73 28.27 1.49 17.90
C TYR A 73 28.30 0.72 19.22
N GLY A 74 28.69 -0.57 19.22
CA GLY A 74 28.69 -1.41 20.42
C GLY A 74 27.30 -1.69 21.00
N VAL A 75 26.26 -1.69 20.15
CA VAL A 75 24.86 -1.92 20.54
C VAL A 75 24.37 -3.32 20.14
N SER A 76 23.29 -3.80 20.75
CA SER A 76 22.71 -5.10 20.39
C SER A 76 22.02 -5.06 19.01
N SER A 77 21.94 -6.21 18.33
CA SER A 77 21.21 -6.34 17.06
C SER A 77 19.76 -5.89 17.18
N LEU A 78 19.12 -6.20 18.31
CA LEU A 78 17.75 -5.76 18.59
C LEU A 78 17.62 -4.22 18.62
N MET A 79 18.61 -3.48 19.14
CA MET A 79 18.58 -2.01 19.10
C MET A 79 18.71 -1.48 17.67
N VAL A 80 19.49 -2.15 16.82
CA VAL A 80 19.57 -1.82 15.40
C VAL A 80 18.24 -2.12 14.71
N ASP A 81 17.61 -3.26 14.99
CA ASP A 81 16.31 -3.64 14.42
C ASP A 81 15.18 -2.68 14.84
N TRP A 82 15.31 -2.05 16.03
CA TRP A 82 14.41 -0.99 16.47
C TRP A 82 14.41 0.24 15.55
N THR A 83 15.49 0.49 14.80
CA THR A 83 15.51 1.55 13.77
C THR A 83 14.45 1.29 12.70
N SER A 84 14.29 0.04 12.25
CA SER A 84 13.25 -0.39 11.31
C SER A 84 11.88 -0.56 11.98
N MET A 85 11.81 -1.11 13.19
CA MET A 85 10.54 -1.27 13.91
C MET A 85 9.90 0.07 14.29
N SER A 86 10.69 1.15 14.45
CA SER A 86 10.17 2.50 14.72
C SER A 86 9.20 2.97 13.62
N PHE A 87 9.46 2.65 12.35
CA PHE A 87 8.60 2.96 11.21
C PHE A 87 7.21 2.31 11.37
N MET A 88 7.19 1.03 11.76
CA MET A 88 5.95 0.30 12.04
C MET A 88 5.21 0.85 13.27
N ALA A 89 5.94 1.13 14.35
CA ALA A 89 5.36 1.60 15.60
C ALA A 89 4.70 2.97 15.43
N PHE A 90 5.41 3.90 14.78
CA PHE A 90 4.90 5.23 14.50
C PHE A 90 3.72 5.16 13.53
N TYR A 91 3.78 4.32 12.49
CA TYR A 91 2.65 4.12 11.60
C TYR A 91 1.40 3.65 12.35
N ALA A 92 1.51 2.61 13.19
CA ALA A 92 0.38 2.07 13.94
C ALA A 92 -0.28 3.11 14.85
N VAL A 93 0.51 4.01 15.47
CA VAL A 93 0.02 5.02 16.41
C VAL A 93 -0.50 6.28 15.70
N PHE A 94 0.23 6.77 14.69
CA PHE A 94 0.02 8.10 14.12
C PHE A 94 -0.75 8.11 12.80
N ILE A 95 -1.11 6.96 12.21
CA ILE A 95 -1.85 6.93 10.93
C ILE A 95 -3.19 7.68 10.97
N PHE A 96 -3.97 7.57 12.07
CA PHE A 96 -5.24 8.29 12.19
C PHE A 96 -5.03 9.80 12.38
N PRO A 97 -4.17 10.27 13.31
CA PRO A 97 -3.78 11.69 13.36
C PRO A 97 -3.25 12.21 12.02
N ALA A 98 -2.33 11.51 11.37
CA ALA A 98 -1.76 11.91 10.09
C ALA A 98 -2.83 12.03 9.00
N SER A 99 -3.78 11.09 8.94
CA SER A 99 -4.92 11.15 8.03
C SER A 99 -5.80 12.38 8.30
N TYR A 100 -6.06 12.71 9.56
CA TYR A 100 -6.81 13.90 9.95
C TYR A 100 -6.09 15.20 9.56
N VAL A 101 -4.78 15.28 9.79
CA VAL A 101 -3.96 16.41 9.34
C VAL A 101 -4.05 16.56 7.82
N THR A 102 -3.95 15.46 7.08
CA THR A 102 -4.01 15.47 5.62
C THR A 102 -5.38 15.95 5.11
N ASP A 103 -6.46 15.57 5.78
CA ASP A 103 -7.82 16.02 5.44
C ASP A 103 -8.03 17.51 5.69
N ARG A 104 -7.47 18.05 6.77
CA ARG A 104 -7.67 19.45 7.20
C ARG A 104 -6.70 20.43 6.54
N CYS A 105 -5.43 20.08 6.46
CA CYS A 105 -4.35 20.99 6.04
C CYS A 105 -4.15 21.04 4.53
N GLY A 106 -4.75 20.13 3.76
CA GLY A 106 -4.53 20.03 2.31
C GLY A 106 -3.30 19.21 1.95
N LEU A 107 -3.17 18.87 0.67
CA LEU A 107 -2.17 17.94 0.17
C LEU A 107 -0.76 18.55 0.21
N ARG A 108 -0.61 19.80 -0.24
CA ARG A 108 0.69 20.49 -0.27
C ARG A 108 1.26 20.69 1.13
N ARG A 109 0.46 21.17 2.08
CA ARG A 109 0.95 21.41 3.45
C ARG A 109 1.39 20.09 4.11
N THR A 110 0.64 19.02 3.89
CA THR A 110 1.00 17.69 4.40
C THR A 110 2.32 17.22 3.82
N LEU A 111 2.52 17.38 2.50
CA LEU A 111 3.78 17.02 1.85
C LEU A 111 4.95 17.87 2.35
N ILE A 112 4.77 19.18 2.54
CA ILE A 112 5.81 20.06 3.09
C ILE A 112 6.20 19.61 4.51
N ILE A 113 5.22 19.31 5.36
CA ILE A 113 5.49 18.84 6.73
C ILE A 113 6.21 17.49 6.70
N GLY A 114 5.71 16.52 5.94
CA GLY A 114 6.33 15.20 5.83
C GLY A 114 7.74 15.25 5.24
N THR A 115 7.95 15.99 4.15
CA THR A 115 9.28 16.14 3.52
C THR A 115 10.25 16.91 4.40
N GLY A 116 9.77 17.91 5.14
CA GLY A 116 10.54 18.65 6.13
C GLY A 116 10.98 17.75 7.29
N LEU A 117 10.09 16.92 7.84
CA LEU A 117 10.43 15.93 8.87
C LEU A 117 11.44 14.89 8.34
N ASN A 118 11.25 14.38 7.13
CA ASN A 118 12.19 13.46 6.49
C ASN A 118 13.59 14.07 6.33
N CYS A 119 13.65 15.33 5.88
CA CYS A 119 14.89 16.09 5.77
C CYS A 119 15.54 16.31 7.14
N LEU A 120 14.76 16.75 8.14
CA LEU A 120 15.24 16.95 9.51
C LEU A 120 15.83 15.67 10.11
N GLY A 121 15.12 14.55 9.98
CA GLY A 121 15.59 13.26 10.48
C GLY A 121 16.88 12.79 9.79
N ALA A 122 17.00 13.00 8.47
CA ALA A 122 18.23 12.72 7.73
C ALA A 122 19.41 13.57 8.21
N TRP A 123 19.21 14.87 8.45
CA TRP A 123 20.23 15.75 9.01
C TRP A 123 20.63 15.37 10.44
N ILE A 124 19.67 14.98 11.29
CA ILE A 124 19.98 14.51 12.64
C ILE A 124 20.94 13.31 12.59
N LYS A 125 20.74 12.37 11.66
CA LYS A 125 21.64 11.22 11.47
C LYS A 125 23.06 11.62 11.09
N THR A 126 23.29 12.75 10.39
CA THR A 126 24.66 13.19 10.09
C THR A 126 25.48 13.52 11.34
N PHE A 127 24.83 13.81 12.48
CA PHE A 127 25.49 14.05 13.76
C PHE A 127 25.73 12.77 14.57
N SER A 128 25.24 11.62 14.11
CA SER A 128 25.39 10.33 14.80
C SER A 128 26.68 9.60 14.45
N VAL A 129 27.56 10.17 13.63
CA VAL A 129 28.75 9.48 13.09
C VAL A 129 29.69 8.97 14.19
N GLN A 130 29.68 9.53 15.40
CA GLN A 130 30.56 9.04 16.47
C GLN A 130 30.05 7.70 17.06
N PRO A 131 30.94 6.75 17.43
CA PRO A 131 30.57 5.43 17.95
C PRO A 131 29.66 5.44 19.18
N ASP A 132 29.70 6.47 20.01
CA ASP A 132 28.89 6.63 21.23
C ASP A 132 27.50 7.24 20.97
N ARG A 133 27.20 7.65 19.73
CA ARG A 133 26.02 8.45 19.38
C ARG A 133 24.92 7.69 18.66
N PHE A 134 24.78 6.38 18.92
CA PHE A 134 23.68 5.58 18.37
C PHE A 134 22.30 6.16 18.72
N HIS A 135 22.15 6.74 19.91
CA HIS A 135 20.92 7.41 20.33
C HIS A 135 20.52 8.56 19.39
N VAL A 136 21.49 9.29 18.82
CA VAL A 136 21.23 10.35 17.83
C VAL A 136 20.73 9.74 16.52
N ALA A 137 21.33 8.64 16.06
CA ALA A 137 20.84 7.91 14.88
C ALA A 137 19.40 7.44 15.09
N PHE A 138 19.11 6.88 16.27
CA PHE A 138 17.78 6.40 16.63
C PHE A 138 16.72 7.52 16.66
N VAL A 139 17.07 8.70 17.20
CA VAL A 139 16.21 9.90 17.14
C VAL A 139 15.99 10.32 15.69
N GLY A 140 17.03 10.33 14.85
CA GLY A 140 16.91 10.61 13.43
C GLY A 140 15.95 9.67 12.71
N HIS A 141 16.11 8.35 12.89
CA HIS A 141 15.19 7.34 12.35
C HIS A 141 13.75 7.53 12.84
N SER A 142 13.55 7.86 14.12
CA SER A 142 12.22 8.10 14.69
C SER A 142 11.51 9.31 14.04
N VAL A 143 12.26 10.37 13.72
CA VAL A 143 11.72 11.54 13.00
C VAL A 143 11.34 11.17 11.55
N VAL A 144 12.16 10.35 10.88
CA VAL A 144 11.87 9.84 9.52
C VAL A 144 10.67 8.89 9.52
N ALA A 145 10.54 8.05 10.54
CA ALA A 145 9.39 7.17 10.77
C ALA A 145 8.09 7.99 10.94
N LEU A 146 8.14 9.07 11.73
CA LEU A 146 7.00 9.98 11.86
C LEU A 146 6.62 10.59 10.50
N ALA A 147 7.60 11.00 9.69
CA ALA A 147 7.36 11.52 8.36
C ALA A 147 6.61 10.51 7.47
N GLN A 148 7.01 9.24 7.48
CA GLN A 148 6.43 8.15 6.68
C GLN A 148 4.91 8.04 6.88
N THR A 149 4.42 8.23 8.11
CA THR A 149 2.98 8.12 8.43
C THR A 149 2.11 9.08 7.64
N MET A 150 2.67 10.22 7.25
CA MET A 150 2.00 11.22 6.40
C MET A 150 2.09 10.90 4.91
N VAL A 151 3.02 10.03 4.50
CA VAL A 151 3.33 9.74 3.08
C VAL A 151 2.49 8.61 2.51
N LEU A 152 2.36 7.54 3.28
CA LEU A 152 1.79 6.27 2.83
C LEU A 152 0.37 6.40 2.25
N PRO A 153 -0.53 7.23 2.81
CA PRO A 153 -1.89 7.41 2.27
C PRO A 153 -1.99 8.32 1.03
N LEU A 154 -0.90 8.97 0.62
CA LEU A 154 -0.95 10.02 -0.41
C LEU A 154 -1.09 9.57 -1.87
N PRO A 155 -0.67 8.37 -2.33
CA PRO A 155 -0.73 8.04 -3.76
C PRO A 155 -2.15 8.18 -4.33
N GLY A 156 -3.14 7.59 -3.65
CA GLY A 156 -4.54 7.67 -4.07
C GLY A 156 -5.12 9.08 -4.03
N ARG A 157 -4.66 9.92 -3.07
CA ARG A 157 -5.07 11.33 -2.96
C ARG A 157 -4.47 12.17 -4.08
N ILE A 158 -3.19 12.02 -4.38
CA ILE A 158 -2.52 12.70 -5.49
C ILE A 158 -3.20 12.32 -6.80
N ALA A 159 -3.46 11.04 -7.00
CA ALA A 159 -4.14 10.54 -8.18
C ALA A 159 -5.53 11.17 -8.31
N ALA A 160 -6.35 11.18 -7.24
CA ALA A 160 -7.68 11.79 -7.26
C ALA A 160 -7.64 13.32 -7.48
N GLN A 161 -6.53 13.95 -7.10
CA GLN A 161 -6.38 15.40 -7.10
C GLN A 161 -5.84 15.97 -8.41
N TRP A 162 -4.99 15.22 -9.11
CA TRP A 162 -4.25 15.68 -10.28
C TRP A 162 -4.55 14.91 -11.57
N PHE A 163 -5.16 13.72 -11.48
CA PHE A 163 -5.39 12.85 -12.63
C PHE A 163 -6.89 12.65 -12.90
N PRO A 164 -7.27 12.47 -14.18
CA PRO A 164 -8.62 12.08 -14.57
C PRO A 164 -8.87 10.63 -14.15
N PHE A 165 -10.15 10.26 -14.09
CA PHE A 165 -10.59 8.92 -13.66
C PHE A 165 -9.95 7.78 -14.47
N THR A 166 -9.72 7.98 -15.77
CA THR A 166 -9.08 7.00 -16.67
C THR A 166 -7.64 6.66 -16.31
N GLU A 167 -6.91 7.57 -15.65
CA GLU A 167 -5.50 7.41 -15.28
C GLU A 167 -5.30 7.26 -13.76
N HIS A 168 -6.38 7.21 -12.98
CA HIS A 168 -6.36 7.24 -11.52
C HIS A 168 -5.64 6.03 -10.91
N SER A 169 -5.94 4.83 -11.41
CA SER A 169 -5.28 3.58 -11.00
C SER A 169 -3.78 3.62 -11.33
N THR A 170 -3.42 3.98 -12.56
CA THR A 170 -2.02 4.07 -13.01
C THR A 170 -1.19 5.05 -12.17
N ALA A 171 -1.74 6.23 -11.88
CA ALA A 171 -1.05 7.22 -11.05
C ALA A 171 -0.85 6.74 -9.60
N THR A 172 -1.83 6.03 -9.05
CA THR A 172 -1.74 5.42 -7.71
C THR A 172 -0.67 4.33 -7.68
N SER A 173 -0.67 3.41 -8.66
CA SER A 173 0.33 2.34 -8.77
C SER A 173 1.76 2.88 -8.93
N LEU A 174 1.96 3.93 -9.75
CA LEU A 174 3.27 4.58 -9.89
C LEU A 174 3.74 5.24 -8.59
N GLY A 175 2.84 5.84 -7.81
CA GLY A 175 3.18 6.38 -6.50
C GLY A 175 3.66 5.31 -5.51
N ILE A 176 2.99 4.15 -5.48
CA ILE A 176 3.40 2.97 -4.69
C ILE A 176 4.74 2.42 -5.20
N PHE A 177 4.93 2.40 -6.52
CA PHE A 177 6.19 1.96 -7.14
C PHE A 177 7.38 2.82 -6.67
N GLY A 178 7.21 4.14 -6.56
CA GLY A 178 8.26 5.03 -6.03
C GLY A 178 8.67 4.68 -4.59
N TYR A 179 7.70 4.33 -3.74
CA TYR A 179 7.98 3.88 -2.37
C TYR A 179 8.76 2.56 -2.36
N GLN A 180 8.35 1.59 -3.16
CA GLN A 180 8.98 0.27 -3.19
C GLN A 180 10.38 0.29 -3.83
N LEU A 181 10.59 1.15 -4.84
CA LEU A 181 11.92 1.42 -5.36
C LEU A 181 12.88 1.99 -4.30
N GLY A 182 12.38 2.84 -3.40
CA GLY A 182 13.20 3.34 -2.30
C GLY A 182 13.65 2.23 -1.35
N ILE A 183 12.75 1.29 -1.01
CA ILE A 183 13.10 0.11 -0.20
C ILE A 183 14.20 -0.72 -0.90
N SER A 184 14.03 -0.96 -2.20
CA SER A 184 15.01 -1.64 -3.04
C SER A 184 16.38 -0.96 -3.01
N LEU A 185 16.41 0.37 -3.10
CA LEU A 185 17.64 1.15 -2.96
C LEU A 185 18.21 1.07 -1.54
N GLY A 186 17.38 1.04 -0.49
CA GLY A 186 17.83 0.86 0.88
C GLY A 186 18.59 -0.45 1.09
N PHE A 187 18.06 -1.55 0.54
CA PHE A 187 18.74 -2.86 0.57
C PHE A 187 20.09 -2.85 -0.16
N LEU A 188 20.23 -2.06 -1.22
CA LEU A 188 21.42 -2.06 -2.06
C LEU A 188 22.49 -1.06 -1.58
N LEU A 189 22.07 0.16 -1.22
CA LEU A 189 22.99 1.26 -0.92
C LEU A 189 23.75 1.03 0.39
N GLY A 190 23.09 0.51 1.43
CA GLY A 190 23.73 0.25 2.73
C GLY A 190 24.99 -0.62 2.59
N PRO A 191 24.88 -1.86 2.09
CA PRO A 191 26.03 -2.76 1.97
C PRO A 191 27.05 -2.38 0.87
N ILE A 192 26.65 -1.59 -0.14
CA ILE A 192 27.58 -1.11 -1.16
C ILE A 192 28.45 0.02 -0.63
N ILE A 193 27.87 0.94 0.15
CA ILE A 193 28.56 2.12 0.66
C ILE A 193 29.33 1.79 1.93
N VAL A 194 28.73 1.02 2.84
CA VAL A 194 29.31 0.69 4.15
C VAL A 194 29.89 -0.71 4.11
N LYS A 195 31.22 -0.79 4.06
CA LYS A 195 31.93 -2.07 4.08
C LYS A 195 32.32 -2.47 5.50
N ASN A 196 32.40 -3.77 5.73
CA ASN A 196 32.88 -4.33 6.99
C ASN A 196 34.43 -4.25 7.04
N HIS A 197 34.96 -3.04 7.21
CA HIS A 197 36.40 -2.79 7.32
C HIS A 197 36.96 -3.31 8.64
N GLU A 198 38.26 -3.64 8.69
CA GLU A 198 38.91 -4.02 9.96
C GLU A 198 39.00 -2.83 10.93
N SER A 199 39.27 -1.63 10.41
CA SER A 199 39.33 -0.40 11.21
C SER A 199 37.95 0.22 11.41
N LEU A 200 37.63 0.59 12.65
CA LEU A 200 36.39 1.30 12.98
C LEU A 200 36.35 2.70 12.34
N ASP A 201 37.49 3.37 12.19
CA ASP A 201 37.53 4.72 11.60
C ASP A 201 37.05 4.73 10.14
N ASP A 202 37.33 3.66 9.39
CA ASP A 202 36.88 3.54 8.00
C ASP A 202 35.39 3.23 7.90
N ILE A 203 34.84 2.41 8.82
CA ILE A 203 33.40 2.22 8.97
C ILE A 203 32.71 3.56 9.28
N GLY A 204 33.29 4.38 10.16
CA GLY A 204 32.78 5.70 10.49
C GLY A 204 32.75 6.65 9.29
N LYS A 205 33.79 6.64 8.45
CA LYS A 205 33.82 7.42 7.19
C LYS A 205 32.73 6.97 6.23
N ASP A 206 32.50 5.67 6.09
CA ASP A 206 31.47 5.15 5.20
C ASP A 206 30.06 5.41 5.71
N LEU A 207 29.82 5.25 7.01
CA LEU A 207 28.55 5.65 7.65
C LEU A 207 28.30 7.16 7.49
N SER A 208 29.35 7.98 7.61
CA SER A 208 29.25 9.42 7.34
C SER A 208 28.86 9.68 5.89
N ARG A 209 29.51 9.03 4.92
CA ARG A 209 29.16 9.14 3.49
C ARG A 209 27.71 8.76 3.24
N LEU A 210 27.25 7.64 3.81
CA LEU A 210 25.86 7.18 3.70
C LEU A 210 24.88 8.24 4.24
N CYS A 211 25.11 8.73 5.46
CA CYS A 211 24.26 9.75 6.09
C CYS A 211 24.22 11.05 5.27
N TRP A 212 25.36 11.49 4.74
CA TRP A 212 25.44 12.68 3.89
C TRP A 212 24.69 12.51 2.57
N ILE A 213 24.81 11.36 1.90
CA ILE A 213 24.05 11.07 0.67
C ILE A 213 22.54 11.15 0.96
N VAL A 214 22.10 10.51 2.04
CA VAL A 214 20.69 10.52 2.45
C VAL A 214 20.22 11.93 2.78
N ALA A 215 21.01 12.72 3.51
CA ALA A 215 20.67 14.10 3.86
C ALA A 215 20.57 15.02 2.63
N VAL A 216 21.49 14.87 1.66
CA VAL A 216 21.45 15.64 0.40
C VAL A 216 20.22 15.28 -0.43
N VAL A 217 19.93 13.98 -0.61
CA VAL A 217 18.74 13.53 -1.34
C VAL A 217 17.45 14.00 -0.67
N ALA A 218 17.37 13.91 0.67
CA ALA A 218 16.21 14.39 1.42
C ALA A 218 16.04 15.91 1.32
N THR A 219 17.14 16.67 1.31
CA THR A 219 17.13 18.13 1.12
C THR A 219 16.66 18.51 -0.29
N ILE A 220 17.10 17.80 -1.32
CA ILE A 220 16.63 17.99 -2.70
C ILE A 220 15.13 17.71 -2.78
N ALA A 221 14.66 16.59 -2.22
CA ALA A 221 13.24 16.26 -2.19
C ALA A 221 12.40 17.34 -1.49
N PHE A 222 12.88 17.86 -0.35
CA PHE A 222 12.23 18.95 0.37
C PHE A 222 12.18 20.24 -0.44
N ALA A 223 13.30 20.65 -1.06
CA ALA A 223 13.36 21.83 -1.92
C ALA A 223 12.41 21.72 -3.13
N LEU A 224 12.37 20.55 -3.78
CA LEU A 224 11.45 20.29 -4.90
C LEU A 224 10.00 20.42 -4.46
N VAL A 225 9.64 19.91 -3.27
CA VAL A 225 8.27 20.02 -2.75
C VAL A 225 7.91 21.45 -2.37
N LEU A 226 8.83 22.20 -1.74
CA LEU A 226 8.61 23.59 -1.38
C LEU A 226 8.36 24.49 -2.60
N ILE A 227 9.22 24.36 -3.62
CA ILE A 227 9.27 25.27 -4.77
C ILE A 227 8.24 24.87 -5.84
N LEU A 228 8.17 23.57 -6.18
CA LEU A 228 7.44 23.12 -7.36
C LEU A 228 6.08 22.48 -7.03
N PHE A 229 5.90 21.90 -5.83
CA PHE A 229 4.67 21.18 -5.52
C PHE A 229 3.51 22.14 -5.29
N GLN A 230 2.42 21.94 -6.02
CA GLN A 230 1.21 22.75 -5.94
C GLN A 230 0.10 21.98 -5.24
N ASP A 231 -0.74 22.67 -4.48
CA ASP A 231 -1.79 22.02 -3.70
C ASP A 231 -2.89 21.50 -4.61
N GLU A 232 -3.57 22.38 -5.35
CA GLU A 232 -4.60 22.02 -6.32
C GLU A 232 -4.28 22.60 -7.70
N PRO A 233 -4.59 21.88 -8.79
CA PRO A 233 -4.65 22.50 -10.10
C PRO A 233 -5.71 23.62 -10.08
N LYS A 234 -5.47 24.71 -10.83
CA LYS A 234 -6.35 25.91 -10.85
C LYS A 234 -7.82 25.61 -11.22
N LEU A 235 -8.08 24.47 -11.86
CA LEU A 235 -9.41 23.96 -12.16
C LEU A 235 -9.47 22.48 -11.74
N PRO A 236 -10.58 22.01 -11.14
CA PRO A 236 -10.71 20.62 -10.71
C PRO A 236 -10.67 19.67 -11.91
N PRO A 237 -10.04 18.49 -11.79
CA PRO A 237 -9.96 17.53 -12.88
C PRO A 237 -11.25 16.71 -13.09
N SER A 238 -12.19 16.70 -12.13
CA SER A 238 -13.49 16.02 -12.27
C SER A 238 -14.64 16.73 -11.54
N GLU A 239 -15.87 16.55 -12.04
CA GLU A 239 -17.13 17.05 -11.45
C GLU A 239 -17.43 16.41 -10.08
N THR A 240 -17.09 15.13 -9.91
CA THR A 240 -17.24 14.37 -8.66
C THR A 240 -16.51 15.02 -7.48
N ARG A 241 -15.39 15.69 -7.75
CA ARG A 241 -14.60 16.39 -6.74
C ARG A 241 -15.21 17.74 -6.34
N ALA A 242 -15.87 18.44 -7.26
CA ALA A 242 -16.61 19.65 -6.95
C ALA A 242 -17.77 19.34 -5.98
N LEU A 243 -18.46 18.22 -6.19
CA LEU A 243 -19.55 17.74 -5.34
C LEU A 243 -19.07 17.21 -3.97
N GLN A 244 -17.95 16.48 -3.91
CA GLN A 244 -17.37 16.01 -2.63
C GLN A 244 -16.90 17.15 -1.71
N LYS A 245 -16.55 18.32 -2.26
CA LYS A 245 -16.12 19.49 -1.49
C LYS A 245 -17.28 20.11 -0.69
N MET A 246 -18.52 19.98 -1.17
CA MET A 246 -19.72 20.51 -0.52
C MET A 246 -20.25 19.64 0.64
N SER A 247 -19.92 18.34 0.69
CA SER A 247 -20.45 17.39 1.70
C SER A 247 -19.56 17.17 2.93
N ARG A 248 -18.49 17.97 3.11
CA ARG A 248 -17.39 17.70 4.05
C ARG A 248 -17.72 17.84 5.55
N THR A 249 -18.93 18.27 5.92
CA THR A 249 -19.29 18.62 7.31
C THR A 249 -20.02 17.50 8.07
N LYS A 250 -20.49 16.42 7.42
CA LYS A 250 -21.27 15.34 8.07
C LYS A 250 -20.48 14.10 8.56
N LYS A 251 -19.16 14.02 8.33
CA LYS A 251 -18.40 12.74 8.43
C LYS A 251 -17.87 12.31 9.81
N LYS A 252 -17.94 13.14 10.86
CA LYS A 252 -17.26 12.84 12.14
C LYS A 252 -17.97 11.75 12.97
N GLU A 253 -19.30 11.74 12.94
CA GLU A 253 -20.12 10.71 13.61
C GLU A 253 -20.08 9.38 12.84
N GLU A 254 -19.99 9.43 11.51
CA GLU A 254 -19.88 8.26 10.63
C GLU A 254 -18.58 7.47 10.86
N PHE A 255 -17.45 8.15 11.12
CA PHE A 255 -16.14 7.52 11.25
C PHE A 255 -16.04 6.52 12.42
N ALA A 256 -16.48 6.93 13.62
CA ALA A 256 -16.44 6.07 14.80
C ALA A 256 -17.40 4.87 14.66
N MET A 257 -18.56 5.10 14.03
CA MET A 257 -19.52 4.03 13.74
C MET A 257 -18.98 3.04 12.71
N THR A 258 -18.32 3.51 11.65
CA THR A 258 -17.64 2.65 10.65
C THR A 258 -16.56 1.80 11.30
N ILE A 259 -15.71 2.38 12.17
CA ILE A 259 -14.71 1.60 12.93
C ILE A 259 -15.38 0.50 13.75
N LYS A 260 -16.42 0.84 14.52
CA LYS A 260 -17.15 -0.13 15.34
C LYS A 260 -17.79 -1.25 14.50
N ARG A 261 -18.28 -0.93 13.30
CA ARG A 261 -18.85 -1.89 12.35
C ARG A 261 -17.77 -2.83 11.79
N LEU A 262 -16.63 -2.29 11.38
CA LEU A 262 -15.48 -3.05 10.88
C LEU A 262 -14.92 -4.00 11.94
N CYS A 263 -14.75 -3.52 13.19
CA CYS A 263 -14.25 -4.36 14.28
C CYS A 263 -15.16 -5.54 14.64
N LYS A 264 -16.45 -5.47 14.30
CA LYS A 264 -17.42 -6.57 14.51
C LYS A 264 -17.51 -7.52 13.32
N HIS A 265 -16.89 -7.17 12.19
CA HIS A 265 -17.02 -7.92 10.95
C HIS A 265 -16.06 -9.11 10.93
N LYS A 266 -16.57 -10.32 11.24
CA LYS A 266 -15.78 -11.53 11.42
C LYS A 266 -14.80 -11.82 10.27
N ASN A 267 -15.26 -11.80 9.02
CA ASN A 267 -14.40 -12.10 7.86
C ASN A 267 -13.34 -11.03 7.63
N PHE A 268 -13.66 -9.76 7.95
CA PHE A 268 -12.69 -8.67 7.83
C PHE A 268 -11.61 -8.78 8.89
N ILE A 269 -11.97 -9.13 10.13
CA ILE A 269 -10.99 -9.39 11.18
C ILE A 269 -10.13 -10.61 10.84
N MET A 270 -10.72 -11.70 10.33
CA MET A 270 -9.94 -12.86 9.88
C MET A 270 -8.96 -12.49 8.77
N LEU A 271 -9.39 -11.68 7.78
CA LEU A 271 -8.51 -11.14 6.76
C LEU A 271 -7.40 -10.26 7.34
N CYS A 272 -7.71 -9.37 8.29
CA CYS A 272 -6.69 -8.54 8.94
C CYS A 272 -5.63 -9.41 9.63
N ASN A 273 -6.03 -10.48 10.30
CA ASN A 273 -5.11 -11.41 10.95
C ASN A 273 -4.26 -12.16 9.93
N SER A 274 -4.85 -12.79 8.91
CA SER A 274 -4.09 -13.53 7.89
C SER A 274 -3.14 -12.61 7.11
N TYR A 275 -3.62 -11.44 6.72
CA TYR A 275 -2.84 -10.38 6.08
C TYR A 275 -1.69 -9.89 6.93
N GLY A 276 -1.97 -9.58 8.20
CA GLY A 276 -0.95 -9.10 9.12
C GLY A 276 0.10 -10.15 9.42
N LEU A 277 -0.26 -11.44 9.50
CA LEU A 277 0.70 -12.53 9.68
C LEU A 277 1.62 -12.67 8.47
N ASN A 278 1.08 -12.70 7.25
CA ASN A 278 1.86 -12.82 6.01
C ASN A 278 2.83 -11.64 5.84
N ASN A 279 2.31 -10.42 5.91
CA ASN A 279 3.12 -9.22 5.73
C ASN A 279 4.05 -8.97 6.93
N GLY A 280 3.68 -9.42 8.12
CA GLY A 280 4.56 -9.48 9.28
C GLY A 280 5.78 -10.35 9.00
N VAL A 281 5.60 -11.52 8.35
CA VAL A 281 6.70 -12.40 7.96
C VAL A 281 7.58 -11.72 6.92
N LEU A 282 6.99 -11.07 5.91
CA LEU A 282 7.75 -10.30 4.92
C LEU A 282 8.60 -9.20 5.57
N ASN A 283 8.03 -8.47 6.52
CA ASN A 283 8.72 -7.44 7.29
C ASN A 283 9.85 -8.03 8.17
N ALA A 284 9.60 -9.16 8.82
CA ALA A 284 10.59 -9.84 9.65
C ALA A 284 11.75 -10.39 8.82
N VAL A 285 11.46 -11.07 7.70
CA VAL A 285 12.48 -11.54 6.75
C VAL A 285 13.29 -10.37 6.21
N SER A 286 12.64 -9.26 5.85
CA SER A 286 13.32 -8.05 5.34
C SER A 286 14.26 -7.42 6.36
N THR A 287 13.84 -7.33 7.63
CA THR A 287 14.60 -6.68 8.70
C THR A 287 15.75 -7.56 9.18
N LEU A 288 15.49 -8.85 9.36
CA LEU A 288 16.47 -9.81 9.86
C LEU A 288 17.34 -10.43 8.75
N LEU A 289 17.18 -9.99 7.49
CA LEU A 289 17.82 -10.61 6.32
C LEU A 289 19.33 -10.69 6.45
N ASN A 290 19.96 -9.59 6.88
CA ASN A 290 21.41 -9.53 7.10
C ASN A 290 21.85 -10.61 8.09
N GLN A 291 21.18 -10.67 9.25
CA GLN A 291 21.53 -11.57 10.35
C GLN A 291 21.31 -13.05 9.95
N ILE A 292 20.18 -13.36 9.29
CA ILE A 292 19.86 -14.71 8.80
C ILE A 292 20.87 -15.16 7.74
N PHE A 293 21.21 -14.29 6.79
CA PHE A 293 22.11 -14.64 5.69
C PHE A 293 23.55 -14.82 6.17
N LEU A 294 24.04 -13.91 7.03
CA LEU A 294 25.41 -13.97 7.56
C LEU A 294 25.65 -15.13 8.53
N ALA A 295 24.59 -15.76 9.07
CA ALA A 295 24.72 -16.98 9.87
C ALA A 295 25.35 -18.14 9.07
N HIS A 296 25.16 -18.16 7.75
CA HIS A 296 25.71 -19.21 6.85
C HIS A 296 26.77 -18.68 5.88
N PHE A 297 26.72 -17.40 5.52
CA PHE A 297 27.61 -16.80 4.52
C PHE A 297 28.43 -15.66 5.11
N VAL A 298 29.64 -15.98 5.60
CA VAL A 298 30.58 -14.97 6.12
C VAL A 298 30.94 -13.96 5.02
N ASN A 299 31.01 -12.68 5.38
CA ASN A 299 31.26 -11.55 4.47
C ASN A 299 30.25 -11.44 3.31
N GLY A 300 29.00 -11.85 3.57
CA GLY A 300 27.91 -11.89 2.61
C GLY A 300 27.02 -10.64 2.59
N GLU A 301 27.46 -9.50 3.13
CA GLU A 301 26.63 -8.30 3.32
C GLU A 301 26.05 -7.77 2.00
N GLU A 302 26.87 -7.73 0.95
CA GLU A 302 26.41 -7.33 -0.39
C GLU A 302 25.41 -8.31 -0.98
N ASP A 303 25.62 -9.62 -0.78
CA ASP A 303 24.71 -10.65 -1.26
C ASP A 303 23.36 -10.56 -0.52
N ALA A 304 23.36 -10.35 0.80
CA ALA A 304 22.16 -10.10 1.59
C ALA A 304 21.38 -8.89 1.06
N GLY A 305 22.08 -7.79 0.76
CA GLY A 305 21.49 -6.61 0.14
C GLY A 305 20.86 -6.88 -1.23
N ARG A 306 21.58 -7.61 -2.10
CA ARG A 306 21.07 -8.00 -3.43
C ARG A 306 19.87 -8.96 -3.36
N ILE A 307 19.84 -9.84 -2.37
CA ILE A 307 18.69 -10.72 -2.10
C ILE A 307 17.48 -9.88 -1.66
N GLY A 308 17.66 -8.93 -0.74
CA GLY A 308 16.60 -8.03 -0.31
C GLY A 308 16.05 -7.17 -1.44
N LEU A 309 16.95 -6.66 -2.31
CA LEU A 309 16.58 -6.01 -3.57
C LEU A 309 15.72 -6.92 -4.45
N ALA A 310 16.14 -8.18 -4.66
CA ALA A 310 15.43 -9.14 -5.49
C ALA A 310 14.02 -9.43 -4.94
N ILE A 311 13.89 -9.71 -3.63
CA ILE A 311 12.60 -9.90 -2.94
C ILE A 311 11.66 -8.73 -3.20
N THR A 312 12.19 -7.51 -3.04
CA THR A 312 11.43 -6.25 -3.15
C THR A 312 10.96 -5.99 -4.58
N LEU A 313 11.83 -6.23 -5.58
CA LEU A 313 11.52 -6.04 -7.00
C LEU A 313 10.55 -7.09 -7.54
N THR A 314 10.78 -8.37 -7.24
CA THR A 314 9.87 -9.44 -7.68
C THR A 314 8.54 -9.38 -6.95
N GLY A 315 8.54 -8.89 -5.71
CA GLY A 315 7.33 -8.56 -4.98
C GLY A 315 6.45 -7.53 -5.69
N MET A 316 7.04 -6.48 -6.26
CA MET A 316 6.29 -5.55 -7.12
C MET A 316 5.63 -6.27 -8.30
N ALA A 317 6.40 -7.07 -9.02
CA ALA A 317 5.89 -7.82 -10.17
C ALA A 317 4.74 -8.76 -9.76
N GLY A 318 4.84 -9.39 -8.59
CA GLY A 318 3.78 -10.22 -8.00
C GLY A 318 2.52 -9.43 -7.70
N SER A 319 2.64 -8.29 -7.01
CA SER A 319 1.51 -7.42 -6.69
C SER A 319 0.70 -6.99 -7.93
N VAL A 320 1.40 -6.61 -9.01
CA VAL A 320 0.77 -6.20 -10.28
C VAL A 320 0.13 -7.40 -10.98
N SER A 321 0.85 -8.52 -11.02
CA SER A 321 0.39 -9.74 -11.69
C SER A 321 -0.89 -10.28 -11.06
N PHE A 322 -0.95 -10.36 -9.72
CA PHE A 322 -2.13 -10.84 -9.02
C PHE A 322 -3.29 -9.84 -9.04
N GLY A 323 -3.03 -8.53 -9.08
CA GLY A 323 -4.07 -7.53 -9.37
C GLY A 323 -4.74 -7.78 -10.72
N ILE A 324 -3.95 -7.97 -11.79
CA ILE A 324 -4.48 -8.25 -13.14
C ILE A 324 -5.22 -9.60 -13.19
N ILE A 325 -4.67 -10.64 -12.56
CA ILE A 325 -5.32 -11.97 -12.49
C ILE A 325 -6.68 -11.83 -11.80
N LEU A 326 -6.74 -11.06 -10.72
CA LEU A 326 -7.95 -10.91 -9.94
C LEU A 326 -9.03 -10.08 -10.66
N ASP A 327 -8.61 -9.02 -11.35
CA ASP A 327 -9.48 -8.23 -12.21
C ASP A 327 -10.12 -9.05 -13.33
N LYS A 328 -9.43 -10.08 -13.83
CA LYS A 328 -9.94 -10.96 -14.90
C LYS A 328 -10.74 -12.15 -14.38
N THR A 329 -10.30 -12.77 -13.30
CA THR A 329 -10.88 -14.04 -12.81
C THR A 329 -12.02 -13.82 -11.83
N HIS A 330 -12.02 -12.71 -11.08
CA HIS A 330 -12.93 -12.44 -9.96
C HIS A 330 -12.99 -13.57 -8.91
N LYS A 331 -11.95 -14.42 -8.86
CA LYS A 331 -11.84 -15.55 -7.93
C LYS A 331 -10.97 -15.16 -6.73
N PHE A 332 -11.48 -14.22 -5.92
CA PHE A 332 -10.73 -13.58 -4.84
C PHE A 332 -10.20 -14.57 -3.81
N LYS A 333 -11.08 -15.42 -3.24
CA LYS A 333 -10.68 -16.38 -2.21
C LYS A 333 -9.73 -17.46 -2.72
N GLU A 334 -10.04 -18.08 -3.87
CA GLU A 334 -9.20 -19.15 -4.43
C GLU A 334 -7.79 -18.64 -4.70
N THR A 335 -7.67 -17.47 -5.34
CA THR A 335 -6.37 -16.85 -5.63
C THR A 335 -5.62 -16.52 -4.34
N ALA A 336 -6.30 -15.98 -3.32
CA ALA A 336 -5.68 -15.66 -2.04
C ALA A 336 -5.14 -16.91 -1.32
N VAL A 337 -5.90 -18.02 -1.30
CA VAL A 337 -5.44 -19.29 -0.71
C VAL A 337 -4.24 -19.84 -1.47
N THR A 338 -4.27 -19.86 -2.80
CA THR A 338 -3.16 -20.35 -3.63
C THR A 338 -1.89 -19.51 -3.42
N VAL A 339 -2.00 -18.19 -3.45
CA VAL A 339 -0.84 -17.29 -3.26
C VAL A 339 -0.27 -17.40 -1.85
N TYR A 340 -1.12 -17.55 -0.83
CA TYR A 340 -0.66 -17.76 0.53
C TYR A 340 0.08 -19.11 0.67
N PHE A 341 -0.47 -20.18 0.11
CA PHE A 341 0.18 -21.49 0.09
C PHE A 341 1.55 -21.43 -0.60
N LEU A 342 1.63 -20.75 -1.74
CA LEU A 342 2.91 -20.55 -2.46
C LEU A 342 3.88 -19.67 -1.68
N SER A 343 3.40 -18.72 -0.85
CA SER A 343 4.26 -17.96 0.06
C SER A 343 4.86 -18.84 1.16
N LEU A 344 4.06 -19.75 1.75
CA LEU A 344 4.55 -20.75 2.71
C LEU A 344 5.58 -21.69 2.07
N PHE A 345 5.28 -22.19 0.88
CA PHE A 345 6.21 -23.04 0.14
C PHE A 345 7.51 -22.28 -0.20
N GLY A 346 7.41 -21.02 -0.61
CA GLY A 346 8.55 -20.15 -0.83
C GLY A 346 9.42 -19.96 0.41
N GLN A 347 8.80 -19.82 1.59
CA GLN A 347 9.52 -19.67 2.85
C GLN A 347 10.27 -20.97 3.22
N ILE A 348 9.66 -22.13 2.96
CA ILE A 348 10.32 -23.44 3.15
C ILE A 348 11.52 -23.57 2.20
N LEU A 349 11.34 -23.23 0.91
CA LEU A 349 12.44 -23.25 -0.06
C LEU A 349 13.56 -22.29 0.34
N PHE A 350 13.22 -21.10 0.82
CA PHE A 350 14.20 -20.11 1.28
C PHE A 350 14.99 -20.63 2.49
N ALA A 351 14.29 -21.19 3.49
CA ALA A 351 14.91 -21.82 4.65
C ALA A 351 15.86 -22.96 4.27
N VAL A 352 15.41 -23.89 3.42
CA VAL A 352 16.24 -25.02 2.96
C VAL A 352 17.45 -24.50 2.17
N SER A 353 17.28 -23.49 1.32
CA SER A 353 18.37 -22.94 0.52
C SER A 353 19.45 -22.28 1.39
N ILE A 354 19.06 -21.58 2.45
CA ILE A 354 19.97 -21.00 3.44
C ILE A 354 20.70 -22.11 4.20
N CYS A 355 19.97 -23.09 4.76
CA CYS A 355 20.56 -24.20 5.52
C CYS A 355 21.53 -25.08 4.70
N LEU A 356 21.33 -25.18 3.38
CA LEU A 356 22.24 -25.90 2.49
C LEU A 356 23.51 -25.10 2.14
N GLY A 357 23.55 -23.80 2.44
CA GLY A 357 24.70 -22.94 2.12
C GLY A 357 24.92 -22.72 0.62
N ILE A 358 23.88 -22.85 -0.22
CA ILE A 358 24.00 -22.71 -1.68
C ILE A 358 23.47 -21.36 -2.15
N LYS A 359 24.37 -20.40 -2.41
CA LYS A 359 24.02 -19.00 -2.74
C LYS A 359 22.98 -18.86 -3.85
N TRP A 360 23.16 -19.52 -5.00
CA TRP A 360 22.25 -19.36 -6.14
C TRP A 360 20.82 -19.85 -5.82
N MET A 361 20.68 -20.89 -4.99
CA MET A 361 19.38 -21.37 -4.54
C MET A 361 18.70 -20.35 -3.62
N VAL A 362 19.46 -19.65 -2.79
CA VAL A 362 18.95 -18.56 -1.94
C VAL A 362 18.36 -17.44 -2.82
N TYR A 363 19.06 -17.02 -3.88
CA TYR A 363 18.53 -16.02 -4.81
C TYR A 363 17.22 -16.47 -5.47
N VAL A 364 17.16 -17.71 -5.98
CA VAL A 364 15.96 -18.23 -6.67
C VAL A 364 14.78 -18.36 -5.70
N SER A 365 15.01 -18.89 -4.50
CA SER A 365 13.96 -19.05 -3.48
C SER A 365 13.49 -17.72 -2.91
N ALA A 366 14.38 -16.74 -2.75
CA ALA A 366 14.02 -15.38 -2.33
C ALA A 366 13.17 -14.65 -3.37
N ILE A 367 13.51 -14.78 -4.66
CA ILE A 367 12.71 -14.25 -5.77
C ILE A 367 11.30 -14.83 -5.74
N PHE A 368 11.19 -16.15 -5.57
CA PHE A 368 9.93 -16.86 -5.48
C PHE A 368 9.11 -16.39 -4.26
N LEU A 369 9.74 -16.34 -3.07
CA LEU A 369 9.12 -15.87 -1.84
C LEU A 369 8.57 -14.45 -1.97
N GLY A 370 9.40 -13.51 -2.46
CA GLY A 370 9.02 -12.10 -2.63
C GLY A 370 7.82 -11.91 -3.56
N PHE A 371 7.80 -12.63 -4.69
CA PHE A 371 6.72 -12.58 -5.68
C PHE A 371 5.36 -12.96 -5.08
N PHE A 372 5.29 -14.08 -4.33
CA PHE A 372 4.02 -14.53 -3.76
C PHE A 372 3.61 -13.75 -2.50
N MET A 373 4.54 -13.41 -1.60
CA MET A 373 4.20 -12.62 -0.41
C MET A 373 3.64 -11.24 -0.76
N SER A 374 4.32 -10.51 -1.65
CA SER A 374 3.82 -9.20 -2.08
C SER A 374 2.61 -9.31 -3.00
N GLY A 375 2.45 -10.43 -3.69
CA GLY A 375 1.20 -10.78 -4.38
C GLY A 375 0.02 -10.80 -3.42
N TYR A 376 0.19 -11.43 -2.25
CA TYR A 376 -0.84 -11.47 -1.21
C TYR A 376 -1.16 -10.08 -0.64
N LEU A 377 -0.16 -9.18 -0.58
CA LEU A 377 -0.37 -7.78 -0.17
C LEU A 377 -1.41 -7.07 -1.07
N ALA A 378 -1.30 -7.19 -2.39
CA ALA A 378 -2.29 -6.60 -3.30
C ALA A 378 -3.68 -7.24 -3.15
N LEU A 379 -3.73 -8.57 -3.12
CA LEU A 379 -4.98 -9.33 -2.95
C LEU A 379 -5.71 -8.97 -1.66
N GLY A 380 -4.97 -8.72 -0.58
CA GLY A 380 -5.55 -8.33 0.71
C GLY A 380 -6.29 -7.00 0.65
N PHE A 381 -5.79 -6.01 -0.10
CA PHE A 381 -6.51 -4.74 -0.30
C PHE A 381 -7.80 -4.96 -1.09
N ASP A 382 -7.77 -5.71 -2.19
CA ASP A 382 -8.96 -5.98 -2.99
C ASP A 382 -10.02 -6.79 -2.22
N LEU A 383 -9.60 -7.82 -1.49
CA LEU A 383 -10.46 -8.57 -0.59
C LEU A 383 -11.06 -7.70 0.50
N SER A 384 -10.30 -6.74 1.04
CA SER A 384 -10.82 -5.83 2.05
C SER A 384 -11.96 -4.99 1.50
N ILE A 385 -11.82 -4.46 0.28
CA ILE A 385 -12.86 -3.67 -0.39
C ILE A 385 -14.11 -4.52 -0.63
N GLU A 386 -13.96 -5.77 -1.07
CA GLU A 386 -15.08 -6.70 -1.28
C GLU A 386 -15.81 -7.03 0.04
N PHE A 387 -15.09 -7.20 1.16
CA PHE A 387 -15.69 -7.53 2.46
C PHE A 387 -16.36 -6.34 3.12
N THR A 388 -15.81 -5.14 2.94
CA THR A 388 -16.27 -3.95 3.66
C THR A 388 -17.20 -3.07 2.85
N TYR A 389 -17.58 -3.44 1.63
CA TYR A 389 -18.53 -2.65 0.84
C TYR A 389 -19.85 -2.42 1.62
N PRO A 390 -20.41 -1.18 1.67
CA PRO A 390 -20.05 0.04 0.95
C PRO A 390 -19.20 1.05 1.76
N GLU A 391 -18.33 0.61 2.67
CA GLU A 391 -17.40 1.51 3.38
C GLU A 391 -16.40 2.21 2.45
N SER A 392 -15.89 3.36 2.90
CA SER A 392 -14.76 4.01 2.25
C SER A 392 -13.48 3.16 2.34
N GLU A 393 -12.76 3.02 1.23
CA GLU A 393 -11.56 2.18 1.08
C GLU A 393 -10.43 2.52 2.07
N ASN A 394 -10.33 3.78 2.49
CA ASN A 394 -9.24 4.27 3.34
C ASN A 394 -9.21 3.65 4.75
N ILE A 395 -10.37 3.38 5.35
CA ILE A 395 -10.44 2.90 6.74
C ILE A 395 -10.02 1.42 6.81
N PRO A 396 -10.59 0.50 6.01
CA PRO A 396 -10.14 -0.90 5.95
C PRO A 396 -8.65 -1.03 5.63
N ALA A 397 -8.13 -0.26 4.68
CA ALA A 397 -6.71 -0.22 4.34
C ALA A 397 -5.82 0.19 5.53
N ALA A 398 -6.24 1.16 6.34
CA ALA A 398 -5.51 1.55 7.55
C ALA A 398 -5.46 0.41 8.56
N PHE A 399 -6.57 -0.30 8.77
CA PHE A 399 -6.63 -1.48 9.66
C PHE A 399 -5.69 -2.60 9.24
N LEU A 400 -5.66 -2.93 7.94
CA LEU A 400 -4.71 -3.92 7.40
C LEU A 400 -3.27 -3.54 7.73
N ASN A 401 -2.86 -2.30 7.46
CA ASN A 401 -1.49 -1.84 7.71
C ASN A 401 -1.14 -1.73 9.20
N ILE A 402 -2.08 -1.33 10.06
CA ILE A 402 -1.88 -1.35 11.53
C ILE A 402 -1.63 -2.78 11.99
N THR A 403 -2.43 -3.73 11.50
CA THR A 403 -2.32 -5.15 11.87
C THR A 403 -0.97 -5.71 11.40
N THR A 404 -0.55 -5.41 10.17
CA THR A 404 0.79 -5.72 9.65
C THR A 404 1.91 -5.12 10.50
N SER A 405 1.75 -3.88 10.96
CA SER A 405 2.75 -3.20 11.80
C SER A 405 2.89 -3.88 13.16
N ILE A 406 1.77 -4.24 13.80
CA ILE A 406 1.76 -4.95 15.08
C ILE A 406 2.42 -6.32 14.94
N TYR A 407 1.99 -7.13 13.98
CA TYR A 407 2.59 -8.45 13.75
C TYR A 407 4.06 -8.35 13.34
N GLY A 408 4.44 -7.37 12.51
CA GLY A 408 5.82 -7.12 12.12
C GLY A 408 6.72 -6.89 13.33
N ILE A 409 6.35 -5.96 14.22
CA ILE A 409 7.11 -5.69 15.46
C ILE A 409 7.18 -6.94 16.33
N THR A 410 6.05 -7.59 16.60
CA THR A 410 6.01 -8.80 17.43
C THR A 410 6.90 -9.91 16.87
N GLN A 411 6.84 -10.16 15.56
CA GLN A 411 7.64 -11.19 14.92
C GLN A 411 9.13 -10.83 14.88
N ILE A 412 9.50 -9.58 14.58
CA ILE A 412 10.91 -9.14 14.59
C ILE A 412 11.51 -9.33 15.99
N ILE A 413 10.79 -8.98 17.05
CA ILE A 413 11.27 -9.17 18.43
C ILE A 413 11.44 -10.65 18.74
N ILE A 414 10.40 -11.47 18.49
CA ILE A 414 10.43 -12.91 18.80
C ILE A 414 11.55 -13.61 18.02
N PHE A 415 11.62 -13.38 16.71
CA PHE A 415 12.59 -14.03 15.86
C PHE A 415 14.00 -13.47 16.03
N GLY A 416 14.17 -12.18 16.32
CA GLY A 416 15.47 -11.61 16.66
C GLY A 416 16.04 -12.17 17.96
N LEU A 417 15.20 -12.35 18.99
CA LEU A 417 15.61 -13.02 20.24
C LEU A 417 15.96 -14.50 20.00
N LEU A 418 15.14 -15.18 19.20
CA LEU A 418 15.37 -16.59 18.85
C LEU A 418 16.65 -16.78 18.04
N LEU A 419 16.93 -15.86 17.11
CA LEU A 419 18.14 -15.84 16.29
C LEU A 419 19.40 -15.71 17.17
N ASN A 420 19.39 -14.76 18.10
CA ASN A 420 20.51 -14.53 19.01
C ASN A 420 20.76 -15.71 19.97
N ALA A 421 19.70 -16.42 20.39
CA ALA A 421 19.80 -17.49 21.38
C ALA A 421 20.07 -18.87 20.77
N TYR A 422 19.51 -19.18 19.59
CA TYR A 422 19.48 -20.54 19.03
C TYR A 422 19.85 -20.62 17.54
N GLY A 423 20.22 -19.51 16.90
CA GLY A 423 20.54 -19.45 15.47
C GLY A 423 19.30 -19.32 14.57
N ASP A 424 19.49 -19.44 13.26
CA ASP A 424 18.50 -19.13 12.23
C ASP A 424 17.49 -20.27 11.97
N ILE A 425 17.84 -21.52 12.27
CA ILE A 425 16.97 -22.67 12.03
C ILE A 425 15.62 -22.53 12.78
N PRO A 426 15.58 -22.23 14.09
CA PRO A 426 14.31 -22.04 14.79
C PRO A 426 13.53 -20.82 14.28
N VAL A 427 14.22 -19.79 13.77
CA VAL A 427 13.59 -18.62 13.14
C VAL A 427 12.84 -19.04 11.88
N HIS A 428 13.47 -19.83 11.00
CA HIS A 428 12.81 -20.34 9.80
C HIS A 428 11.61 -21.23 10.12
N ILE A 429 11.72 -22.10 11.12
CA ILE A 429 10.59 -22.92 11.60
C ILE A 429 9.46 -22.02 12.09
N GLY A 430 9.77 -21.01 12.90
CA GLY A 430 8.79 -20.06 13.41
C GLY A 430 8.08 -19.27 12.32
N LEU A 431 8.82 -18.76 11.32
CA LEU A 431 8.26 -18.06 10.16
C LEU A 431 7.32 -18.97 9.36
N CYS A 432 7.68 -20.24 9.15
CA CYS A 432 6.82 -21.24 8.51
C CYS A 432 5.53 -21.51 9.31
N LEU A 433 5.62 -21.64 10.65
CA LEU A 433 4.46 -21.86 11.51
C LEU A 433 3.50 -20.67 11.49
N VAL A 434 4.02 -19.44 11.52
CA VAL A 434 3.23 -18.21 11.39
C VAL A 434 2.50 -18.15 10.05
N LEU A 435 3.20 -18.48 8.96
CA LEU A 435 2.58 -18.55 7.63
C LEU A 435 1.54 -19.67 7.52
N LEU A 436 1.80 -20.85 8.10
CA LEU A 436 0.84 -21.94 8.14
C LEU A 436 -0.43 -21.53 8.90
N PHE A 437 -0.30 -20.86 10.04
CA PHE A 437 -1.43 -20.35 10.79
C PHE A 437 -2.23 -19.32 9.99
N GLY A 438 -1.58 -18.38 9.32
CA GLY A 438 -2.26 -17.41 8.46
C GLY A 438 -2.90 -18.02 7.20
N LEU A 439 -2.33 -19.11 6.65
CA LEU A 439 -2.94 -19.89 5.58
C LEU A 439 -4.24 -20.55 6.07
N ILE A 440 -4.23 -21.18 7.24
CA ILE A 440 -5.42 -21.78 7.86
C ILE A 440 -6.52 -20.70 8.03
N LEU A 441 -6.17 -19.52 8.54
CA LEU A 441 -7.13 -18.41 8.66
C LEU A 441 -7.69 -17.98 7.30
N THR A 442 -6.85 -17.90 6.27
CA THR A 442 -7.28 -17.56 4.90
C THR A 442 -8.25 -18.59 4.33
N VAL A 443 -8.00 -19.88 4.54
CA VAL A 443 -8.86 -20.99 4.07
C VAL A 443 -10.23 -20.95 4.76
N ILE A 444 -10.27 -20.72 6.08
CA ILE A 444 -11.51 -20.69 6.87
C ILE A 444 -12.34 -19.43 6.57
N THR A 445 -11.71 -18.34 6.13
CA THR A 445 -12.41 -17.09 5.78
C THR A 445 -13.45 -17.36 4.69
N LYS A 446 -14.69 -16.87 4.88
CA LYS A 446 -15.77 -17.07 3.90
C LYS A 446 -15.49 -16.27 2.62
N ASP A 447 -15.88 -16.83 1.48
CA ASP A 447 -15.86 -16.10 0.21
C ASP A 447 -17.08 -15.16 0.19
N GLU A 448 -16.86 -13.89 0.49
CA GLU A 448 -17.88 -12.85 0.41
C GLU A 448 -17.46 -11.79 -0.61
N GLN A 449 -18.25 -11.59 -1.67
CA GLN A 449 -17.94 -10.66 -2.76
C GLN A 449 -19.01 -9.59 -2.86
N ARG A 450 -19.17 -8.78 -1.80
CA ARG A 450 -20.35 -7.91 -1.64
C ARG A 450 -20.43 -6.82 -2.71
N ARG A 451 -19.30 -6.32 -3.19
CA ARG A 451 -19.28 -5.32 -4.27
C ARG A 451 -19.69 -5.95 -5.60
N GLN A 452 -19.22 -7.16 -5.90
CA GLN A 452 -19.66 -7.89 -7.09
C GLN A 452 -21.16 -8.26 -7.02
N ASP A 453 -21.63 -8.72 -5.87
CA ASP A 453 -23.04 -9.05 -5.65
C ASP A 453 -23.93 -7.81 -5.80
N ALA A 454 -23.47 -6.65 -5.31
CA ALA A 454 -24.18 -5.38 -5.50
C ALA A 454 -24.24 -4.99 -6.99
N ARG A 455 -23.15 -5.11 -7.74
CA ARG A 455 -23.12 -4.83 -9.20
C ARG A 455 -24.07 -5.73 -9.97
N LYS A 456 -24.05 -7.03 -9.70
CA LYS A 456 -24.97 -8.00 -10.32
C LYS A 456 -26.42 -7.64 -10.05
N LYS A 457 -26.77 -7.28 -8.80
CA LYS A 457 -28.13 -6.85 -8.44
C LYS A 457 -28.60 -5.65 -9.23
N VAL A 458 -27.75 -4.64 -9.42
CA VAL A 458 -28.09 -3.45 -10.23
C VAL A 458 -28.31 -3.85 -11.70
N GLN A 459 -27.43 -4.68 -12.26
CA GLN A 459 -27.55 -5.15 -13.64
C GLN A 459 -28.84 -5.96 -13.87
N TYR A 460 -29.20 -6.85 -12.93
CA TYR A 460 -30.48 -7.58 -12.98
C TYR A 460 -31.69 -6.63 -12.89
N GLN A 461 -31.61 -5.59 -12.07
CA GLN A 461 -32.68 -4.59 -11.98
C GLN A 461 -32.83 -3.77 -13.26
N GLU A 462 -31.73 -3.44 -13.94
CA GLU A 462 -31.75 -2.78 -15.24
C GLU A 462 -32.33 -3.68 -16.33
N LEU A 463 -31.90 -4.94 -16.39
CA LEU A 463 -32.44 -5.93 -17.32
C LEU A 463 -33.94 -6.17 -17.09
N ALA A 464 -34.37 -6.32 -15.84
CA ALA A 464 -35.78 -6.50 -15.50
C ALA A 464 -36.65 -5.27 -15.85
N LYS A 465 -36.07 -4.05 -15.81
CA LYS A 465 -36.75 -2.84 -16.30
C LYS A 465 -36.86 -2.83 -17.82
N ILE A 466 -35.82 -3.28 -18.53
CA ILE A 466 -35.84 -3.39 -20.00
C ILE A 466 -36.88 -4.43 -20.43
N GLU A 467 -36.91 -5.61 -19.80
CA GLU A 467 -37.86 -6.68 -20.10
C GLU A 467 -39.33 -6.24 -19.89
N LYS A 468 -39.63 -5.58 -18.75
CA LYS A 468 -40.95 -4.97 -18.52
C LYS A 468 -41.34 -3.91 -19.55
N ASN A 469 -40.37 -3.20 -20.11
CA ASN A 469 -40.62 -2.21 -21.16
C ASN A 469 -40.82 -2.86 -22.54
N VAL A 470 -40.29 -4.07 -22.76
CA VAL A 470 -40.47 -4.86 -23.99
C VAL A 470 -41.82 -5.60 -23.97
N ASP A 471 -42.19 -6.22 -22.84
CA ASP A 471 -43.50 -6.87 -22.66
C ASP A 471 -44.67 -5.87 -22.59
N GLY A 472 -44.36 -4.58 -22.43
CA GLY A 472 -45.32 -3.47 -22.48
C GLY A 472 -45.62 -2.95 -23.89
N VAL A 473 -45.03 -3.53 -24.94
CA VAL A 473 -45.34 -3.20 -26.34
C VAL A 473 -46.45 -4.14 -26.83
N PRO A 474 -47.64 -3.64 -27.22
CA PRO A 474 -48.71 -4.51 -27.70
C PRO A 474 -48.34 -5.11 -29.06
N GLU A 475 -48.48 -6.43 -29.21
CA GLU A 475 -48.54 -7.11 -30.51
C GLU A 475 -49.60 -6.42 -31.38
N THR A 476 -49.17 -5.56 -32.30
CA THR A 476 -50.06 -4.95 -33.28
C THR A 476 -49.71 -5.45 -34.67
N ASN A 477 -50.59 -6.35 -35.12
CA ASN A 477 -51.05 -6.60 -36.48
C ASN A 477 -50.16 -7.37 -37.46
N GLN A 478 -50.59 -8.62 -37.66
CA GLN A 478 -50.62 -9.31 -38.96
C GLN A 478 -50.96 -8.32 -40.09
N LEU A 479 -50.02 -8.12 -41.01
CA LEU A 479 -50.30 -7.56 -42.33
C LEU A 479 -50.38 -8.71 -43.33
N THR A 480 -51.60 -9.22 -43.51
CA THR A 480 -52.03 -9.94 -44.71
C THR A 480 -51.87 -9.02 -45.92
N TYR A 481 -50.83 -9.23 -46.73
CA TYR A 481 -50.77 -8.67 -48.08
C TYR A 481 -51.42 -9.66 -49.05
N ASN A 482 -52.70 -9.40 -49.36
CA ASN A 482 -53.34 -9.84 -50.60
C ASN A 482 -53.02 -8.78 -51.66
N ILE A 483 -52.37 -9.17 -52.76
CA ILE A 483 -52.37 -8.41 -54.01
C ILE A 483 -52.66 -9.40 -55.14
N ASN A 484 -53.67 -9.03 -55.94
CA ASN A 484 -54.16 -9.65 -57.16
C ASN A 484 -53.06 -9.93 -58.20
#